data_AF-A0A2V9VFL0-F1
#
_entry.id   AF-A0A2V9VFL0-F1
#
_cell.length_a   1.000
_cell.length_b   1.000
_cell.length_c   1.000
_cell.angle_alpha   90.00
_cell.angle_beta   90.00
_cell.angle_gamma   90.00
#
_symmetry.space_group_name_H-M   'P 1'
#
loop_
_entity.id
_entity.type
_entity.pdbx_description
1 polymer ?
#
loop_
_entity_poly.entity_id
_entity_poly.type
_entity_poly.pdbx_seq_one_letter_code
_entity_poly.pdbx_strand_id
1 'polypeptide(L)' 'MEVGVKVWVENYISDSCHHVSSAYLTYVAVDRDGHHLPVPAVIPESDEERRRYEDAGRRRDVRRAELERRRQRSL' A
#
# COMPACT_ATOMS: atom_id res chain seq x y z
N MET A 1 -5.43 2.37 -5.35
CA MET A 1 -4.94 1.02 -5.03
C MET A 1 -3.77 1.14 -4.06
N GLU A 2 -3.68 0.28 -3.05
CA GLU A 2 -2.50 0.21 -2.18
C GLU A 2 -1.77 -1.12 -2.40
N VAL A 3 -0.45 -1.08 -2.47
CA VAL A 3 0.42 -2.26 -2.59
C VAL A 3 1.33 -2.31 -1.38
N GLY A 4 1.24 -3.39 -0.61
CA GLY A 4 2.16 -3.69 0.49
C GLY A 4 3.34 -4.50 -0.01
N VAL A 5 4.56 -4.05 0.33
CA VAL A 5 5.81 -4.70 -0.06
C VAL A 5 6.55 -5.12 1.19
N LYS A 6 6.99 -6.37 1.26
CA LYS A 6 7.94 -6.88 2.26
C LYS A 6 9.22 -7.27 1.57
N VAL A 7 10.34 -6.78 2.07
CA VAL A 7 11.68 -7.06 1.54
C VAL A 7 12.39 -7.94 2.55
N TRP A 8 12.97 -9.02 2.04
CA TRP A 8 13.75 -9.99 2.78
C TRP A 8 15.16 -10.04 2.21
N VAL A 9 16.14 -10.30 3.06
CA VAL A 9 17.51 -10.62 2.68
C VAL A 9 17.79 -12.07 3.06
N GLU A 10 18.44 -12.80 2.17
CA GLU A 10 18.78 -14.21 2.37
C GLU A 10 20.30 -14.40 2.26
N ASN A 11 20.86 -15.16 3.21
CA ASN A 11 22.22 -15.67 3.14
C ASN A 11 22.18 -17.20 3.05
N TYR A 12 22.44 -17.71 1.85
CA TYR A 12 22.40 -19.15 1.55
C TYR A 12 23.55 -19.94 2.19
N ILE A 13 24.67 -19.30 2.55
CA ILE A 13 25.79 -19.98 3.21
C ILE A 13 25.42 -20.30 4.66
N SER A 14 24.71 -19.39 5.33
CA SER A 14 24.26 -19.57 6.72
C SER A 14 22.83 -20.07 6.84
N ASP A 15 22.16 -20.39 5.74
CA ASP A 15 20.73 -20.77 5.67
C ASP A 15 19.82 -19.83 6.48
N SER A 16 20.06 -18.52 6.35
CA SER A 16 19.33 -17.50 7.13
C SER A 16 18.58 -16.51 6.24
N CYS A 17 17.38 -16.14 6.68
CA CYS A 17 16.54 -15.16 6.01
C CYS A 17 16.01 -14.13 7.01
N HIS A 18 16.16 -12.85 6.70
CA HIS A 18 15.80 -11.75 7.59
C HIS A 18 14.90 -10.74 6.88
N HIS A 19 13.86 -10.28 7.56
CA HIS A 19 13.05 -9.17 7.11
C HIS A 19 13.83 -7.87 7.27
N VAL A 20 13.92 -7.06 6.22
CA VAL A 20 14.71 -5.82 6.24
C VAL A 20 13.87 -4.56 6.06
N SER A 21 12.75 -4.63 5.35
CA SER A 21 11.90 -3.47 5.13
C SER A 21 10.48 -3.84 4.75
N SER A 22 9.54 -3.02 5.20
CA SER A 22 8.16 -3.04 4.75
C SER A 22 7.75 -1.67 4.27
N ALA A 23 7.03 -1.61 3.15
CA ALA A 23 6.53 -0.37 2.58
C ALA A 23 5.09 -0.51 2.08
N TYR A 24 4.36 0.61 2.04
CA TYR A 24 3.00 0.70 1.51
C TYR A 24 2.92 1.82 0.48
N LEU A 25 2.65 1.45 -0.76
CA LEU A 25 2.67 2.36 -1.91
C LEU A 25 1.26 2.59 -2.43
N THR A 26 1.00 3.80 -2.92
CA THR A 26 -0.29 4.16 -3.52
C THR A 26 -0.16 4.29 -5.02
N TYR A 27 -1.04 3.60 -5.74
CA TYR A 27 -1.10 3.64 -7.20
C TYR A 27 -2.47 4.10 -7.68
N VAL A 28 -2.47 4.79 -8.82
CA VAL A 28 -3.63 5.25 -9.57
C VAL A 28 -3.51 4.68 -10.98
N ALA A 29 -4.55 3.99 -11.45
CA ALA A 29 -4.58 3.50 -12.82
C ALA A 29 -5.01 4.64 -13.76
N VAL A 30 -4.30 4.77 -14.89
CA VAL A 30 -4.57 5.77 -15.92
C VAL A 30 -4.50 5.13 -17.30
N ASP A 31 -5.28 5.65 -18.25
CA ASP A 31 -5.18 5.28 -19.66
C ASP A 31 -3.98 5.95 -20.35
N ARG A 32 -3.86 5.75 -21.68
CA ARG A 32 -2.76 6.34 -22.47
C ARG A 32 -2.81 7.86 -22.53
N ASP A 33 -3.99 8.45 -22.37
CA ASP A 33 -4.24 9.88 -22.43
C ASP A 33 -4.19 10.53 -21.03
N GLY A 34 -3.98 9.72 -19.98
CA GLY A 34 -3.84 10.15 -18.59
C GLY A 34 -5.16 10.19 -17.80
N HIS A 35 -6.27 9.73 -18.37
CA HIS A 35 -7.54 9.68 -17.65
C HIS A 35 -7.57 8.53 -16.65
N HIS A 36 -8.21 8.76 -15.51
CA HIS A 36 -8.34 7.74 -14.47
C HIS A 36 -9.15 6.53 -14.95
N LEU A 37 -8.62 5.34 -14.69
CA LEU A 37 -9.32 4.08 -14.94
C LEU A 37 -9.90 3.51 -13.65
N PRO A 38 -11.13 2.96 -13.68
CA PRO A 38 -11.67 2.23 -12.53
C PRO A 38 -10.83 0.98 -12.28
N VAL A 39 -10.49 0.75 -11.01
CA VAL A 39 -9.75 -0.44 -10.57
C VAL A 39 -10.73 -1.31 -9.77
N PRO A 40 -10.87 -2.61 -10.11
CA PRO A 40 -11.69 -3.53 -9.32
C PRO A 40 -11.28 -3.58 -7.84
N ALA A 41 -12.24 -3.77 -6.96
CA ALA A 41 -11.96 -3.94 -5.54
C ALA A 41 -11.27 -5.30 -5.29
N VAL A 42 -10.31 -5.31 -4.36
CA VAL A 42 -9.70 -6.55 -3.87
C VAL A 42 -10.66 -7.21 -2.90
N ILE A 43 -10.97 -8.48 -3.10
CA ILE A 43 -11.78 -9.30 -2.19
C ILE A 43 -10.79 -10.19 -1.41
N PRO A 44 -10.54 -9.93 -0.12
CA PRO A 44 -9.64 -10.76 0.68
C PRO A 44 -10.29 -12.09 1.06
N GLU A 45 -9.54 -13.19 0.98
CA GLU A 45 -10.08 -14.54 1.21
C GLU A 45 -9.58 -15.10 2.54
N SER A 46 -8.28 -15.06 2.77
CA SER A 46 -7.65 -15.53 4.02
C SER A 46 -7.78 -14.53 5.16
N ASP A 47 -7.61 -15.00 6.40
CA ASP A 47 -7.62 -14.13 7.58
C ASP A 47 -6.47 -13.09 7.53
N GLU A 48 -5.31 -13.47 6.99
CA GLU A 48 -4.20 -12.54 6.80
C GLU A 48 -4.54 -11.45 5.77
N GLU A 49 -5.16 -11.82 4.65
CA GLU A 49 -5.58 -10.84 3.64
C GLU A 49 -6.65 -9.90 4.18
N ARG A 50 -7.63 -10.42 4.94
CA ARG A 50 -8.67 -9.61 5.59
C ARG A 50 -8.05 -8.60 6.54
N ARG A 51 -7.10 -9.04 7.39
CA ARG A 51 -6.33 -8.14 8.26
C ARG A 51 -5.57 -7.07 7.47
N ARG A 52 -4.85 -7.46 6.40
CA ARG A 52 -4.09 -6.51 5.56
C ARG A 52 -5.01 -5.51 4.86
N TYR A 53 -6.19 -5.94 4.45
CA TYR A 53 -7.21 -5.10 3.80
C TYR A 53 -7.76 -4.04 4.76
N GLU A 54 -8.13 -4.44 5.99
CA GLU A 54 -8.57 -3.52 7.04
C GLU A 54 -7.46 -2.51 7.41
N ASP A 55 -6.23 -2.98 7.56
CA ASP A 55 -5.06 -2.12 7.84
C ASP A 55 -4.82 -1.09 6.73
N ALA A 56 -5.02 -1.48 5.46
CA ALA A 56 -4.90 -0.57 4.33
C ALA A 56 -5.98 0.53 4.36
N GLY A 57 -7.20 0.20 4.80
CA GLY A 57 -8.26 1.18 5.07
C GLY A 57 -7.81 2.22 6.08
N ARG A 58 -7.29 1.78 7.23
CA ARG A 58 -6.78 2.69 8.27
C ARG A 58 -5.64 3.59 7.77
N ARG A 59 -4.67 3.05 7.04
CA ARG A 59 -3.58 3.84 6.43
C ARG A 59 -4.09 4.87 5.42
N ARG A 60 -5.13 4.52 4.64
CA ARG A 60 -5.76 5.43 3.69
C ARG A 60 -6.39 6.63 4.39
N ASP A 61 -7.05 6.42 5.52
CA ASP A 61 -7.69 7.50 6.28
C ASP A 61 -6.67 8.46 6.87
N VAL A 62 -5.58 7.93 7.46
CA VAL A 62 -4.44 8.74 7.93
C VAL A 62 -3.85 9.58 6.80
N ARG A 63 -3.62 8.97 5.63
CA ARG A 63 -3.07 9.67 4.45
C ARG A 63 -3.99 10.76 3.94
N ARG A 64 -5.31 10.53 3.95
CA ARG A 64 -6.32 11.51 3.54
C ARG A 64 -6.33 12.72 4.48
N ALA A 65 -6.37 12.48 5.79
CA ALA A 65 -6.34 13.55 6.79
C ALA A 65 -5.07 14.40 6.65
N GLU A 66 -3.92 13.78 6.40
CA GLU A 66 -2.67 14.49 6.18
C GLU A 66 -2.68 15.33 4.89
N LEU A 67 -3.25 14.82 3.79
CA LEU A 67 -3.41 15.59 2.56
C LEU A 67 -4.33 16.80 2.74
N GLU A 68 -5.42 16.65 3.50
CA GLU A 68 -6.34 17.75 3.83
C GLU A 68 -5.63 18.84 4.64
N ARG A 69 -4.86 18.47 5.67
CA ARG A 69 -4.05 19.42 6.44
C ARG A 69 -3.04 20.16 5.58
N ARG A 70 -2.38 19.46 4.65
CA ARG A 70 -1.41 20.08 3.73
C ARG A 70 -2.09 21.10 2.81
N ARG A 71 -3.26 20.75 2.26
CA ARG A 71 -4.04 21.67 1.41
C ARG A 71 -4.46 22.93 2.17
N GLN A 72 -4.90 22.80 3.42
CA GLN A 72 -5.28 23.94 4.27
C GLN A 72 -4.11 24.84 4.63
N ARG A 73 -2.88 24.32 4.71
CA ARG A 73 -1.65 25.09 4.95
C ARG A 73 -1.11 25.80 3.70
N SER A 74 -1.52 25.37 2.51
CA SER A 74 -1.08 25.93 1.23
C SER A 74 -2.04 26.99 0.67
N LEU A 75 -3.08 27.34 1.43
CA LEU A 75 -4.00 28.46 1.23
C LEU A 75 -3.72 29.54 2.28
#